data_AF-A0A3M1AIV4-F1
#
_entry.id   AF-A0A3M1AIV4-F1
#
_cell.length_a   1.000
_cell.length_b   1.000
_cell.length_c   1.000
_cell.angle_alpha   90.00
_cell.angle_beta   90.00
_cell.angle_gamma   90.00
#
_symmetry.space_group_name_H-M   'P 1'
#
loop_
_entity.id
_entity.type
_entity.pdbx_description
1 polymer ?
#
loop_
_entity_poly.entity_id
_entity_poly.type
_entity_poly.pdbx_seq_one_letter_code
_entity_poly.pdbx_strand_id
1 'polypeptide(L)'
;MGVAVNNYTDCSTSELSAELARKYGESEIVQNAILCANKTDRSNEALSPISVVVAVANEVSRARPGAQKEVFEGYIQRLHKLEEIANSFMGVVRSFALQAGREIRVMVEFSAVDDNRTDQLASAIAQKIRSSLTYPGQIKVTVIREYRTTDYAK
;
A
#
# COMPACT_ATOMS: atom_id res chain seq x y z
N MET A 1 18.83 2.08 7.13
CA MET A 1 18.92 1.27 8.37
C MET A 1 17.55 0.82 8.85
N GLY A 2 16.57 1.71 9.07
CA GLY A 2 15.24 1.32 9.56
C GLY A 2 14.49 0.32 8.67
N VAL A 3 14.70 0.32 7.35
CA VAL A 3 14.06 -0.63 6.42
C VAL A 3 14.40 -2.09 6.77
N ALA A 4 15.61 -2.36 7.28
CA ALA A 4 16.07 -3.71 7.63
C ALA A 4 15.66 -4.13 9.06
N VAL A 5 15.34 -3.18 9.93
CA VAL A 5 15.03 -3.40 11.35
C VAL A 5 13.52 -3.33 11.61
N ASN A 6 12.72 -3.02 10.58
CA ASN A 6 11.28 -2.87 10.70
C ASN A 6 10.60 -4.23 10.92
N ASN A 7 10.45 -4.61 12.19
CA ASN A 7 9.77 -5.81 12.65
C ASN A 7 8.24 -5.61 12.76
N TYR A 8 7.62 -4.90 11.81
CA TYR A 8 6.17 -4.65 11.76
C TYR A 8 5.64 -3.80 12.93
N THR A 9 6.42 -2.83 13.40
CA THR A 9 5.97 -1.82 14.38
C THR A 9 5.25 -0.66 13.68
N ASP A 10 4.26 -0.05 14.35
CA ASP A 10 3.50 1.12 13.84
C ASP A 10 4.34 2.41 13.72
N CYS A 11 5.61 2.39 14.14
CA CYS A 11 6.52 3.54 14.03
C CYS A 11 7.05 3.74 12.60
N SER A 12 7.31 4.98 12.25
CA SER A 12 7.91 5.32 10.96
C SER A 12 9.34 4.78 10.85
N THR A 13 9.78 4.49 9.63
CA THR A 13 11.15 4.01 9.37
C THR A 13 12.23 5.02 9.80
N SER A 14 11.89 6.31 9.77
CA SER A 14 12.78 7.40 10.20
C SER A 14 12.95 7.39 11.72
N GLU A 15 11.87 7.24 12.49
CA GLU A 15 11.90 7.15 13.95
C GLU A 15 12.70 5.94 14.44
N LEU A 16 12.44 4.76 13.85
CA LEU A 16 13.20 3.54 14.17
C LEU A 16 14.70 3.71 13.91
N SER A 17 15.06 4.40 12.83
CA SER A 17 16.46 4.68 12.49
C SER A 17 17.11 5.65 13.48
N ALA A 18 16.36 6.68 13.91
CA ALA A 18 16.84 7.66 14.88
C ALA A 18 16.98 7.06 16.28
N GLU A 19 16.05 6.19 16.69
CA GLU A 19 16.15 5.46 17.96
C GLU A 19 17.36 4.51 17.96
N LEU A 20 17.61 3.83 16.83
CA LEU A 20 18.80 2.99 16.68
C LEU A 20 20.08 3.83 16.81
N ALA A 21 20.17 4.96 16.13
CA ALA A 21 21.31 5.88 16.24
C ALA A 21 21.51 6.34 17.69
N ARG A 22 20.42 6.65 18.40
CA ARG A 22 20.45 7.00 19.84
C ARG A 22 21.01 5.86 20.70
N LYS A 23 20.59 4.61 20.46
CA LYS A 23 21.09 3.43 21.21
C LYS A 23 22.60 3.24 21.05
N TYR A 24 23.18 3.62 19.91
CA TYR A 24 24.62 3.56 19.66
C TYR A 24 25.39 4.82 20.09
N GLY A 25 24.73 5.81 20.70
CA GLY A 25 25.38 7.01 21.23
C GLY A 25 25.68 8.08 20.18
N GLU A 26 24.99 8.08 19.05
CA GLU A 26 25.13 9.13 18.03
C GLU A 26 24.63 10.48 18.52
N SER A 27 25.24 11.57 18.03
CA SER A 27 24.89 12.94 18.42
C SER A 27 23.44 13.32 18.04
N GLU A 28 22.87 14.30 18.75
CA GLU A 28 21.52 14.81 18.47
C GLU A 28 21.37 15.36 17.04
N ILE A 29 22.45 15.94 16.48
CA ILE A 29 22.48 16.44 15.10
C ILE A 29 22.30 15.28 14.11
N VAL A 30 22.95 14.14 14.36
CA VAL A 30 22.83 12.94 13.51
C VAL A 30 21.44 12.34 13.62
N GLN A 31 20.89 12.25 14.84
CA GLN A 31 19.52 11.77 15.06
C GLN A 31 18.50 12.66 14.33
N ASN A 32 18.64 14.00 14.43
CA ASN A 32 17.79 14.95 13.73
C ASN A 32 17.92 14.85 12.21
N ALA A 33 19.14 14.69 11.69
CA ALA A 33 19.36 14.51 10.26
C ALA A 33 18.66 13.25 9.71
N ILE A 34 18.65 12.16 10.49
CA ILE A 34 17.91 10.92 10.15
C ILE A 34 16.40 11.15 10.15
N LEU A 35 15.86 11.85 11.15
CA LEU A 35 14.43 12.16 11.25
C LEU A 35 13.97 13.05 10.07
N CYS A 36 14.75 14.08 9.74
CA CYS A 36 14.43 15.04 8.68
C CYS A 36 14.70 14.50 7.26
N ALA A 37 15.39 13.37 7.10
CA ALA A 37 15.81 12.86 5.79
C ALA A 37 14.62 12.56 4.85
N ASN A 38 13.48 12.12 5.40
CA ASN A 38 12.24 11.92 4.65
C ASN A 38 11.24 13.04 4.96
N LYS A 39 11.04 13.95 3.99
CA LYS A 39 10.14 15.11 4.11
C LYS A 39 8.64 14.80 4.28
N THR A 40 8.26 13.53 4.27
CA THR A 40 6.86 13.11 4.43
C THR A 40 6.35 13.41 5.85
N ASP A 41 7.26 13.41 6.84
CA ASP A 41 6.95 13.76 8.22
C ASP A 41 7.46 15.17 8.54
N ARG A 42 6.62 16.17 8.27
CA ARG A 42 6.93 17.61 8.47
C ARG A 42 6.95 18.04 9.94
N SER A 43 6.80 17.09 10.86
CA SER A 43 6.77 17.34 12.30
C SER A 43 8.14 17.71 12.88
N ASN A 44 9.24 17.37 12.19
CA ASN A 44 10.60 17.56 12.71
C ASN A 44 11.29 18.78 12.11
N GLU A 45 11.57 19.77 12.95
CA GLU A 45 12.37 20.95 12.58
C GLU A 45 13.86 20.57 12.41
N ALA A 46 14.50 21.18 11.40
CA ALA A 46 15.92 20.98 11.16
C ALA A 46 16.73 21.79 12.17
N LEU A 47 17.47 21.11 13.05
CA LEU A 47 18.31 21.74 14.07
C LEU A 47 19.66 22.23 13.51
N SER A 48 20.06 21.75 12.32
CA SER A 48 21.36 22.03 11.71
C SER A 48 21.27 22.06 10.18
N PRO A 49 22.14 22.84 9.50
CA PRO A 49 22.29 22.77 8.04
C PRO A 49 22.57 21.37 7.51
N ILE A 50 23.22 20.52 8.32
CA ILE A 50 23.49 19.11 7.96
C ILE A 50 22.18 18.37 7.65
N SER A 51 21.15 18.55 8.48
CA SER A 51 19.84 17.92 8.28
C SER A 51 19.21 18.32 6.94
N VAL A 52 19.38 19.58 6.54
CA VAL A 52 18.89 20.09 5.25
C VAL A 52 19.67 19.47 4.08
N VAL A 53 21.00 19.42 4.17
CA VAL A 53 21.85 18.82 3.13
C VAL A 53 21.52 17.34 2.95
N VAL A 54 21.37 16.60 4.04
CA VAL A 54 20.99 15.17 4.02
C VAL A 54 19.62 14.98 3.38
N ALA A 55 18.62 15.80 3.74
CA ALA A 55 17.29 15.73 3.15
C ALA A 55 17.31 16.01 1.63
N VAL A 56 18.08 17.00 1.19
CA VAL A 56 18.25 17.31 -0.24
C VAL A 56 18.96 16.17 -0.97
N ALA A 57 20.04 15.64 -0.42
CA ALA A 57 20.78 14.52 -0.99
C ALA A 57 19.90 13.26 -1.12
N ASN A 58 19.05 12.98 -0.13
CA ASN A 58 18.10 11.88 -0.18
C ASN A 58 17.05 12.08 -1.30
N GLU A 59 16.52 13.29 -1.46
CA GLU A 59 15.53 13.58 -2.50
C GLU A 59 16.12 13.44 -3.91
N VAL A 60 17.34 13.96 -4.13
CA VAL A 60 18.08 13.79 -5.39
C VAL A 60 18.34 12.32 -5.67
N SER A 61 18.72 11.55 -4.65
CA SER A 61 18.91 10.10 -4.74
C SER A 61 17.64 9.37 -5.18
N ARG A 62 16.48 9.75 -4.62
CA ARG A 62 15.16 9.16 -4.93
C ARG A 62 14.64 9.54 -6.31
N ALA A 63 14.97 10.73 -6.81
CA ALA A 63 14.54 11.21 -8.12
C ALA A 63 15.20 10.48 -9.31
N ARG A 64 16.20 9.63 -9.07
CA ARG A 64 16.91 8.90 -10.12
C ARG A 64 15.98 7.96 -10.91
N PRO A 65 15.95 8.04 -12.26
CA PRO A 65 15.18 7.11 -13.08
C PRO A 65 15.67 5.68 -12.84
N GLY A 66 14.84 4.83 -12.22
CA GLY A 66 15.21 3.46 -11.88
C GLY A 66 15.26 3.15 -10.39
N ALA A 67 15.49 4.14 -9.52
CA ALA A 67 15.56 3.93 -8.07
C ALA A 67 14.27 3.36 -7.44
N GLN A 68 13.14 3.46 -8.16
CA GLN A 68 11.84 2.92 -7.77
C GLN A 68 11.23 1.94 -8.80
N LYS A 69 11.90 1.67 -9.93
CA LYS A 69 11.30 0.90 -11.03
C LYS A 69 11.03 -0.55 -10.65
N GLU A 70 11.99 -1.24 -10.04
CA GLU A 70 11.85 -2.64 -9.62
C GLU A 70 10.74 -2.82 -8.58
N VAL A 71 10.61 -1.88 -7.64
CA VAL A 71 9.55 -1.87 -6.62
C VAL A 71 8.18 -1.63 -7.25
N PHE A 72 8.13 -0.79 -8.30
CA PHE A 72 6.90 -0.44 -8.99
C PHE A 72 6.37 -1.58 -9.87
N GLU A 73 7.22 -2.26 -10.63
CA GLU A 73 6.82 -3.42 -11.43
C GLU A 73 6.33 -4.58 -10.55
N GLY A 74 7.07 -4.90 -9.48
CA GLY A 74 6.63 -5.91 -8.51
C GLY A 74 5.34 -5.52 -7.79
N TYR A 75 5.04 -4.23 -7.67
CA TYR A 75 3.77 -3.74 -7.14
C TYR A 75 2.61 -3.91 -8.14
N ILE A 76 2.82 -3.58 -9.42
CA ILE A 76 1.82 -3.81 -10.47
C ILE A 76 1.48 -5.30 -10.61
N GLN A 77 2.50 -6.17 -10.63
CA GLN A 77 2.29 -7.61 -10.70
C GLN A 77 1.49 -8.15 -9.50
N ARG A 78 1.69 -7.58 -8.31
CA ARG A 78 0.91 -7.94 -7.12
C ARG A 78 -0.55 -7.53 -7.23
N LEU A 79 -0.83 -6.31 -7.72
CA LEU A 79 -2.21 -5.85 -7.94
C LEU A 79 -2.91 -6.73 -8.98
N HIS A 80 -2.23 -7.04 -10.09
CA HIS A 80 -2.75 -7.95 -11.10
C HIS A 80 -3.09 -9.33 -10.54
N LYS A 81 -2.23 -9.91 -9.69
CA LYS A 81 -2.53 -11.20 -9.05
C LYS A 81 -3.77 -11.14 -8.16
N LEU A 82 -4.00 -10.04 -7.44
CA LEU A 82 -5.22 -9.85 -6.64
C LEU A 82 -6.48 -9.82 -7.53
N GLU A 83 -6.40 -9.09 -8.65
CA GLU A 83 -7.49 -9.02 -9.63
C GLU A 83 -7.73 -10.36 -10.33
N GLU A 84 -6.68 -11.09 -10.70
CA GLU A 84 -6.78 -12.43 -11.29
C GLU A 84 -7.48 -13.42 -10.35
N ILE A 85 -7.13 -13.41 -9.06
CA ILE A 85 -7.80 -14.26 -8.06
C ILE A 85 -9.29 -13.94 -8.00
N ALA A 86 -9.66 -12.66 -7.93
CA ALA A 86 -11.07 -12.27 -7.87
C ALA A 86 -11.82 -12.58 -9.17
N ASN A 87 -11.20 -12.36 -10.34
CA ASN A 87 -11.78 -12.65 -11.66
C ASN A 87 -11.95 -14.15 -11.92
N SER A 88 -11.25 -15.03 -11.19
CA SER A 88 -11.39 -16.48 -11.32
C SER A 88 -12.73 -17.03 -10.81
N PHE A 89 -13.48 -16.23 -10.05
CA PHE A 89 -14.78 -16.63 -9.51
C PHE A 89 -15.90 -16.42 -10.54
N MET A 90 -16.80 -17.42 -10.63
CA MET A 90 -17.94 -17.35 -11.53
C MET A 90 -18.89 -16.21 -11.15
N GLY A 91 -19.38 -15.46 -12.14
CA GLY A 91 -20.28 -14.33 -11.94
C GLY A 91 -19.59 -12.99 -11.67
N VAL A 92 -18.26 -12.98 -11.53
CA VAL A 92 -17.45 -11.76 -11.51
C VAL A 92 -17.27 -11.24 -12.93
N VAL A 93 -17.66 -9.98 -13.16
CA VAL A 93 -17.50 -9.29 -14.46
C VAL A 93 -16.14 -8.60 -14.51
N ARG A 94 -15.79 -7.88 -13.44
CA ARG A 94 -14.52 -7.16 -13.30
C ARG A 94 -14.13 -7.03 -11.83
N SER A 95 -12.84 -6.92 -11.57
CA SER A 95 -12.32 -6.56 -10.25
C SER A 95 -11.25 -5.47 -10.36
N PHE A 96 -11.09 -4.71 -9.28
CA PHE A 96 -10.18 -3.57 -9.19
C PHE A 96 -9.48 -3.59 -7.85
N ALA A 97 -8.14 -3.63 -7.85
CA ALA A 97 -7.35 -3.43 -6.65
C ALA A 97 -7.13 -1.93 -6.39
N LEU A 98 -7.62 -1.45 -5.24
CA LEU A 98 -7.59 -0.06 -4.80
C LEU A 98 -6.65 0.13 -3.60
N GLN A 99 -6.34 1.39 -3.29
CA GLN A 99 -5.54 1.79 -2.11
C GLN A 99 -4.26 0.97 -1.94
N ALA A 100 -3.51 0.80 -3.03
CA ALA A 100 -2.30 -0.01 -3.02
C ALA A 100 -2.48 -1.47 -2.59
N GLY A 101 -3.58 -2.08 -3.05
CA GLY A 101 -3.89 -3.49 -2.81
C GLY A 101 -4.45 -3.77 -1.42
N ARG A 102 -4.82 -2.73 -0.66
CA ARG A 102 -5.50 -2.86 0.65
C ARG A 102 -7.01 -2.94 0.53
N GLU A 103 -7.56 -2.63 -0.63
CA GLU A 103 -8.98 -2.81 -0.94
C GLU A 103 -9.10 -3.48 -2.30
N ILE A 104 -10.02 -4.43 -2.45
CA ILE A 104 -10.41 -4.98 -3.75
C ILE A 104 -11.91 -4.80 -3.92
N ARG A 105 -12.31 -4.22 -5.05
CA ARG A 105 -13.70 -4.09 -5.46
C ARG A 105 -14.00 -5.05 -6.58
N VAL A 106 -15.06 -5.82 -6.42
CA VAL A 106 -15.47 -6.87 -7.35
C VAL A 106 -16.85 -6.53 -7.86
N MET A 107 -16.99 -6.34 -9.16
CA MET A 107 -18.27 -6.12 -9.82
C MET A 107 -18.82 -7.46 -10.29
N VAL A 108 -20.05 -7.77 -9.91
CA VAL A 108 -20.75 -8.99 -10.30
C VAL A 108 -21.92 -8.69 -11.22
N GLU A 109 -22.24 -9.67 -12.06
CA GLU A 109 -23.38 -9.60 -12.98
C GLU A 109 -24.69 -9.70 -12.17
N PHE A 110 -25.53 -8.66 -12.24
CA PHE A 110 -26.79 -8.60 -11.48
C PHE A 110 -27.71 -9.79 -11.79
N SER A 111 -27.77 -10.20 -13.07
CA SER A 111 -28.65 -11.27 -13.52
C SER A 111 -28.21 -12.68 -13.09
N ALA A 112 -26.91 -12.88 -12.80
CA ALA A 112 -26.33 -14.20 -12.51
C ALA A 112 -26.09 -14.47 -11.02
N VAL A 113 -25.97 -13.41 -10.21
CA VAL A 113 -25.63 -13.50 -8.78
C VAL A 113 -26.75 -12.87 -7.96
N ASP A 114 -27.27 -13.58 -6.96
CA ASP A 114 -28.23 -13.08 -5.98
C ASP A 114 -27.51 -12.52 -4.73
N ASP A 115 -28.26 -11.89 -3.84
CA ASP A 115 -27.67 -11.21 -2.68
C ASP A 115 -26.98 -12.22 -1.74
N ASN A 116 -27.56 -13.41 -1.53
CA ASN A 116 -26.94 -14.48 -0.75
C ASN A 116 -25.62 -14.98 -1.37
N ARG A 117 -25.56 -15.19 -2.69
CA ARG A 117 -24.30 -15.56 -3.34
C ARG A 117 -23.31 -14.42 -3.26
N THR A 118 -23.73 -13.16 -3.30
CA THR A 118 -22.85 -11.99 -3.19
C THR A 118 -22.06 -12.02 -1.87
N ASP A 119 -22.73 -12.30 -0.75
CA ASP A 119 -22.09 -12.43 0.56
C ASP A 119 -21.12 -13.61 0.63
N GLN A 120 -21.50 -14.75 0.04
CA GLN A 120 -20.64 -15.92 -0.07
C GLN A 120 -19.41 -15.63 -0.93
N LEU A 121 -19.58 -14.90 -2.03
CA LEU A 121 -18.52 -14.52 -2.97
C LEU A 121 -17.51 -13.61 -2.30
N ALA A 122 -17.97 -12.62 -1.53
CA ALA A 122 -17.10 -11.73 -0.74
C ALA A 122 -16.23 -12.52 0.23
N SER A 123 -16.84 -13.45 0.98
CA SER A 123 -16.15 -14.29 1.95
C SER A 123 -15.17 -15.27 1.29
N ALA A 124 -15.58 -15.89 0.18
CA ALA A 124 -14.77 -16.85 -0.56
C ALA A 124 -13.54 -16.19 -1.21
N ILE A 125 -13.71 -14.99 -1.80
CA ILE A 125 -12.60 -14.20 -2.35
C ILE A 125 -11.62 -13.83 -1.24
N ALA A 126 -12.11 -13.34 -0.09
CA ALA A 126 -11.25 -12.99 1.04
C ALA A 126 -10.42 -14.20 1.52
N GLN A 127 -11.03 -15.37 1.62
CA GLN A 127 -10.35 -16.61 2.02
C GLN A 127 -9.34 -17.08 0.98
N LYS A 128 -9.65 -16.95 -0.32
CA LYS A 128 -8.74 -17.31 -1.40
C LYS A 128 -7.53 -16.40 -1.46
N ILE A 129 -7.71 -15.09 -1.28
CA ILE A 129 -6.61 -14.12 -1.19
C ILE A 129 -5.72 -14.46 0.00
N ARG A 130 -6.30 -14.73 1.18
CA ARG A 130 -5.56 -15.09 2.40
C ARG A 130 -4.71 -16.35 2.24
N SER A 131 -5.17 -17.33 1.47
CA SER A 131 -4.45 -18.59 1.25
C SER A 131 -3.43 -18.53 0.11
N SER A 132 -3.68 -17.71 -0.92
CA SER A 132 -2.85 -17.67 -2.14
C SER A 132 -1.74 -16.61 -2.07
N LEU A 133 -1.94 -15.55 -1.27
CA LEU A 133 -1.01 -14.43 -1.17
C LEU A 133 -0.68 -14.14 0.30
N THR A 134 0.61 -14.10 0.62
CA THR A 134 1.08 -13.58 1.90
C THR A 134 1.05 -12.05 1.82
N TYR A 135 0.02 -11.44 2.39
CA TYR A 135 -0.10 -9.99 2.47
C TYR A 135 0.04 -9.51 3.92
N PRO A 136 0.93 -8.56 4.22
CA PRO A 136 1.00 -7.96 5.55
C PRO A 136 -0.22 -7.05 5.75
N GLY A 137 -1.06 -7.38 6.73
CA GLY A 137 -2.24 -6.61 7.10
C GLY A 137 -3.56 -7.15 6.53
N GLN A 138 -4.62 -6.38 6.69
CA GLN A 138 -5.96 -6.75 6.24
C GLN A 138 -6.25 -6.17 4.86
N ILE A 139 -6.89 -6.98 4.01
CA ILE A 139 -7.40 -6.54 2.71
C ILE A 139 -8.91 -6.49 2.80
N LYS A 140 -9.50 -5.33 2.50
CA LYS A 140 -10.94 -5.14 2.44
C LYS A 140 -11.48 -5.64 1.10
N VAL A 141 -12.37 -6.63 1.13
CA VAL A 141 -13.07 -7.12 -0.07
C VAL A 141 -14.47 -6.52 -0.11
N THR A 142 -14.80 -5.83 -1.19
CA THR A 142 -16.15 -5.27 -1.42
C THR A 142 -16.70 -5.83 -2.71
N VAL A 143 -17.84 -6.54 -2.65
CA VAL A 143 -18.54 -7.02 -3.83
C VAL A 143 -19.70 -6.07 -4.11
N ILE A 144 -19.82 -5.63 -5.36
CA ILE A 144 -20.82 -4.66 -5.81
C ILE A 144 -21.67 -5.35 -6.88
N ARG A 145 -22.95 -5.47 -6.59
CA ARG A 145 -23.98 -5.87 -7.55
C ARG A 145 -24.73 -4.62 -8.00
N GLU A 146 -24.61 -4.25 -9.27
CA GLU A 146 -25.22 -3.02 -9.81
C GLU A 146 -26.22 -3.37 -10.91
N TYR A 147 -27.42 -2.76 -10.84
CA TYR A 147 -28.37 -2.70 -11.95
C TYR A 147 -28.47 -1.25 -12.41
N ARG A 148 -28.19 -1.00 -13.69
CA ARG A 148 -28.20 0.35 -14.27
C ARG A 148 -29.23 0.45 -15.38
N THR A 149 -30.16 1.39 -15.25
CA THR A 149 -31.07 1.80 -16.33
C THR A 149 -30.80 3.25 -16.68
N THR A 150 -30.80 3.58 -17.96
CA THR A 150 -30.57 4.94 -18.47
C THR A 150 -31.67 5.29 -19.46
N ASP A 151 -32.33 6.42 -19.25
CA ASP A 151 -33.33 6.95 -20.18
C ASP A 151 -32.97 8.40 -20.54
N TYR A 152 -33.31 8.82 -21.75
CA TYR A 152 -32.99 10.14 -22.28
C TYR A 152 -34.27 10.88 -22.61
N ALA A 153 -34.53 11.97 -21.89
CA ALA A 153 -35.59 12.91 -22.25
C ALA A 153 -35.16 13.74 -23.47
N LYS A 154 -36.06 13.89 -24.45
CA LYS A 154 -35.94 14.89 -25.52
C LYS A 154 -36.74 16.14 -25.16
#